data_AF-A0A9D1C7H9-F1
#
_entry.id   AF-A0A9D1C7H9-F1
#
_cell.length_a   1.000
_cell.length_b   1.000
_cell.length_c   1.000
_cell.angle_alpha   90.00
_cell.angle_beta   90.00
_cell.angle_gamma   90.00
#
_symmetry.space_group_name_H-M   'P 1'
#
loop_
_entity.id
_entity.type
_entity.pdbx_description
1 polymer ?
#
loop_
_entity_poly.entity_id
_entity_poly.type
_entity_poly.pdbx_seq_one_letter_code
_entity_poly.pdbx_strand_id
1 'polypeptide(L)'
;MRPPFYSIKERCCPATIGQWPSSVPEAQPCTAGKPLRYCRGLAQAGLTVVSGLALGIDGVAHRSALEAGGRTIAVLAGGLDRVYPKDHTRLFEQIQEQGAVVSEQPLGVRPDSRSFPRRNRLISGMSLGSVVVEAAEGSGARHTVYHALEQNREVFCVPGSIFSPASDFTNRMIKEGAKLVMGITDILEELNIADVVPKTQKSKKGLNALEDVPEQLSFAAADDDEPEEQALLSKLTDSPLNIDIIQRSSGLPISSVSSTLTMLELKGKIKQVGCMHYIKIRETTAVYDNQ
;
A
#
# COMPACT_ATOMS: atom_id res chain seq x y z
N MET A 1 12.84 -2.99 9.62
CA MET A 1 11.53 -2.38 9.31
C MET A 1 11.52 -1.86 7.89
N ARG A 2 10.74 -2.45 6.98
CA ARG A 2 10.42 -1.84 5.68
C ARG A 2 8.96 -1.35 5.76
N PRO A 3 8.68 -0.07 5.50
CA PRO A 3 7.32 0.45 5.60
C PRO A 3 6.44 -0.09 4.46
N PRO A 4 5.15 -0.34 4.73
CA PRO A 4 4.18 -0.77 3.73
C PRO A 4 3.96 0.34 2.69
N PHE A 5 3.99 0.00 1.41
CA PHE A 5 3.98 0.93 0.28
C PHE A 5 2.57 1.10 -0.31
N TYR A 6 2.16 2.30 -0.76
CA TYR A 6 0.83 2.55 -1.36
C TYR A 6 0.87 3.42 -2.59
N SER A 7 0.09 3.09 -3.61
CA SER A 7 -0.09 3.96 -4.78
C SER A 7 -1.35 4.80 -4.66
N ILE A 8 -1.27 6.12 -4.87
CA ILE A 8 -2.45 6.96 -5.11
C ILE A 8 -2.43 7.43 -6.55
N LYS A 9 -3.55 7.23 -7.26
CA LYS A 9 -3.69 7.67 -8.64
C LYS A 9 -5.08 8.23 -8.95
N GLU A 10 -5.07 9.37 -9.63
CA GLU A 10 -6.24 10.04 -10.20
C GLU A 10 -5.92 10.57 -11.59
N ARG A 11 -6.97 10.88 -12.36
CA ARG A 11 -6.89 11.82 -13.48
C ARG A 11 -8.02 12.84 -13.33
N CYS A 12 -7.70 14.12 -13.13
CA CYS A 12 -8.66 15.19 -13.38
C CYS A 12 -9.11 15.12 -14.84
N CYS A 13 -10.42 15.22 -15.08
CA CYS A 13 -11.01 15.27 -16.41
C CYS A 13 -10.27 16.26 -17.33
N PRO A 14 -9.90 15.88 -18.56
CA PRO A 14 -9.48 16.83 -19.58
C PRO A 14 -10.73 17.48 -20.16
N ALA A 15 -11.03 18.71 -19.76
CA ALA A 15 -11.74 19.58 -20.70
C ALA A 15 -10.79 19.83 -21.87
N THR A 16 -11.14 19.27 -23.04
CA THR A 16 -10.65 19.66 -24.37
C THR A 16 -9.24 19.19 -24.76
N ILE A 17 -9.14 18.06 -25.47
CA ILE A 17 -7.96 17.74 -26.31
C ILE A 17 -8.17 18.42 -27.65
N GLY A 18 -7.58 19.61 -27.81
CA GLY A 18 -7.56 20.37 -29.05
C GLY A 18 -7.00 21.75 -28.79
N GLN A 19 -5.69 21.92 -29.05
CA GLN A 19 -4.86 23.09 -28.77
C GLN A 19 -4.33 23.16 -27.33
N TRP A 20 -3.05 22.83 -27.16
CA TRP A 20 -2.25 23.22 -26.01
C TRP A 20 -1.49 24.51 -26.37
N PRO A 21 -1.90 25.69 -25.89
CA PRO A 21 -1.02 26.85 -25.84
C PRO A 21 -0.04 26.69 -24.66
N SER A 22 1.13 27.30 -24.79
CA SER A 22 2.32 27.26 -23.92
C SER A 22 2.13 27.81 -22.49
N SER A 23 0.89 27.92 -22.01
CA SER A 23 0.55 28.53 -20.72
C SER A 23 -0.77 27.95 -20.22
N VAL A 24 -0.71 26.81 -19.53
CA VAL A 24 -1.85 26.31 -18.73
C VAL A 24 -1.47 26.49 -17.26
N PRO A 25 -2.22 27.30 -16.49
CA PRO A 25 -1.98 27.45 -15.06
C PRO A 25 -2.30 26.13 -14.35
N GLU A 26 -1.63 25.92 -13.20
CA GLU A 26 -1.82 24.79 -12.28
C GLU A 26 -3.23 24.20 -12.31
N ALA A 27 -3.30 22.86 -12.39
CA ALA A 27 -4.53 22.09 -12.31
C ALA A 27 -5.46 22.65 -11.22
N GLN A 28 -6.74 22.86 -11.57
CA GLN A 28 -7.69 23.59 -10.75
C GLN A 28 -7.79 23.07 -9.30
N PRO A 29 -7.88 23.95 -8.28
CA PRO A 29 -7.72 23.58 -6.86
C PRO A 29 -8.84 22.74 -6.23
N CYS A 30 -9.99 22.54 -6.89
CA CYS A 30 -11.19 22.00 -6.22
C CYS A 30 -11.16 20.48 -5.98
N THR A 31 -10.34 19.72 -6.70
CA THR A 31 -10.25 18.25 -6.63
C THR A 31 -9.07 17.75 -5.78
N ALA A 32 -8.07 18.60 -5.53
CA ALA A 32 -6.85 18.22 -4.82
C ALA A 32 -7.04 17.86 -3.33
N GLY A 33 -8.18 18.22 -2.73
CA GLY A 33 -8.44 18.01 -1.30
C GLY A 33 -8.62 16.54 -0.90
N LYS A 34 -9.25 15.71 -1.75
CA LYS A 34 -9.50 14.29 -1.41
C LYS A 34 -8.21 13.49 -1.40
N PRO A 35 -7.34 13.53 -2.44
CA PRO A 35 -6.11 12.75 -2.44
C PRO A 35 -5.12 13.22 -1.38
N LEU A 36 -5.06 14.54 -1.12
CA LEU A 36 -4.29 15.12 -0.02
C LEU A 36 -4.65 14.47 1.33
N ARG A 37 -5.95 14.32 1.62
CA ARG A 37 -6.43 13.67 2.85
C ARG A 37 -5.90 12.24 2.97
N TYR A 38 -6.02 11.44 1.90
CA TYR A 38 -5.55 10.06 1.90
C TYR A 38 -4.02 9.96 2.02
N CYS A 39 -3.27 10.72 1.24
CA CYS A 39 -1.80 10.73 1.28
C CYS A 39 -1.29 11.10 2.67
N ARG A 40 -1.86 12.16 3.27
CA ARG A 40 -1.45 12.64 4.59
C ARG A 40 -1.71 11.60 5.67
N GLY A 41 -2.89 10.99 5.70
CA GLY A 41 -3.17 10.01 6.76
C GLY A 41 -2.47 8.67 6.55
N LEU A 42 -2.22 8.24 5.30
CA LEU A 42 -1.34 7.09 5.04
C LEU A 42 0.09 7.37 5.54
N ALA A 43 0.63 8.56 5.25
CA ALA A 43 1.94 8.97 5.75
C ALA A 43 1.98 9.03 7.29
N GLN A 44 0.95 9.58 7.92
CA GLN A 44 0.84 9.65 9.39
C GLN A 44 0.68 8.29 10.06
N ALA A 45 0.06 7.33 9.37
CA ALA A 45 -0.02 5.94 9.83
C ALA A 45 1.27 5.14 9.55
N GLY A 46 2.36 5.80 9.10
CA GLY A 46 3.67 5.17 8.90
C GLY A 46 3.82 4.43 7.58
N LEU A 47 2.86 4.57 6.65
CA LEU A 47 2.90 3.94 5.34
C LEU A 47 3.61 4.85 4.34
N THR A 48 4.35 4.25 3.41
CA THR A 48 5.10 4.98 2.38
C THR A 48 4.25 5.18 1.13
N VAL A 49 4.12 6.43 0.71
CA VAL A 49 3.38 6.76 -0.54
C VAL A 49 4.29 6.52 -1.74
N VAL A 50 3.86 5.72 -2.70
CA VAL A 50 4.51 5.44 -3.98
C VAL A 50 3.71 6.12 -5.09
N SER A 51 4.36 6.88 -5.95
CA SER A 51 3.68 7.47 -7.10
C SER A 51 4.68 7.76 -8.22
N GLY A 52 4.22 8.37 -9.30
CA GLY A 52 4.96 8.47 -10.55
C GLY A 52 5.74 9.74 -10.81
N LEU A 53 5.67 10.70 -9.89
CA LEU A 53 6.15 12.07 -10.09
C LEU A 53 5.59 12.79 -11.34
N ALA A 54 4.53 12.29 -11.99
CA ALA A 54 3.92 12.97 -13.14
C ALA A 54 3.23 14.29 -12.71
N LEU A 55 2.87 15.13 -13.69
CA LEU A 55 2.05 16.32 -13.42
C LEU A 55 0.70 15.94 -12.78
N GLY A 56 0.18 16.84 -11.94
CA GLY A 56 -1.08 16.65 -11.24
C GLY A 56 -0.90 15.87 -9.95
N ILE A 57 -1.68 14.78 -9.81
CA ILE A 57 -1.89 14.16 -8.51
C ILE A 57 -0.67 13.44 -7.94
N ASP A 58 0.21 12.90 -8.80
CA ASP A 58 1.44 12.28 -8.34
C ASP A 58 2.29 13.31 -7.55
N GLY A 59 2.38 14.54 -8.05
CA GLY A 59 3.06 15.65 -7.37
C GLY A 59 2.39 16.03 -6.04
N VAL A 60 1.06 16.10 -6.02
CA VAL A 60 0.28 16.35 -4.78
C VAL A 60 0.53 15.23 -3.77
N ALA A 61 0.52 13.97 -4.20
CA ALA A 61 0.69 12.82 -3.32
C ALA A 61 2.06 12.80 -2.64
N HIS A 62 3.12 13.05 -3.41
CA HIS A 62 4.48 13.16 -2.87
C HIS A 62 4.60 14.33 -1.89
N ARG A 63 4.14 15.53 -2.25
CA ARG A 63 4.19 16.70 -1.35
C ARG A 63 3.43 16.44 -0.06
N SER A 64 2.22 15.90 -0.16
CA SER A 64 1.37 15.58 1.00
C SER A 64 2.03 14.59 1.96
N ALA A 65 2.75 13.59 1.42
CA ALA A 65 3.45 12.61 2.22
C ALA A 65 4.66 13.23 2.94
N LEU A 66 5.45 14.06 2.23
CA LEU A 66 6.60 14.76 2.79
C LEU A 66 6.20 15.78 3.85
N GLU A 67 5.18 16.60 3.58
CA GLU A 67 4.64 17.60 4.53
C GLU A 67 4.08 16.94 5.81
N ALA A 68 3.60 15.70 5.70
CA ALA A 68 3.16 14.92 6.85
C ALA A 68 4.32 14.33 7.68
N GLY A 69 5.58 14.54 7.27
CA GLY A 69 6.76 13.92 7.87
C GLY A 69 6.88 12.43 7.55
N GLY A 70 6.16 11.95 6.54
CA GLY A 70 6.20 10.56 6.09
C GLY A 70 7.26 10.33 5.02
N ARG A 71 7.27 9.10 4.52
CA ARG A 71 8.19 8.66 3.46
C ARG A 71 7.46 8.52 2.13
N THR A 72 8.14 8.81 1.02
CA THR A 72 7.56 8.61 -0.31
C THR A 72 8.56 8.06 -1.34
N ILE A 73 8.09 7.33 -2.35
CA ILE A 73 8.90 6.77 -3.44
C ILE A 73 8.35 7.21 -4.79
N ALA A 74 9.18 7.88 -5.59
CA ALA A 74 8.87 8.20 -6.97
C ALA A 74 9.37 7.11 -7.92
N VAL A 75 8.52 6.66 -8.84
CA VAL A 75 8.91 5.74 -9.91
C VAL A 75 8.87 6.48 -11.25
N LEU A 76 10.02 6.64 -11.90
CA LEU A 76 10.18 7.46 -13.09
C LEU A 76 9.89 6.68 -14.38
N ALA A 77 9.36 7.38 -15.38
CA ALA A 77 9.18 6.85 -16.73
C ALA A 77 10.45 6.94 -17.61
N GLY A 78 11.46 7.72 -17.20
CA GLY A 78 12.74 7.88 -17.90
C GLY A 78 13.92 7.55 -16.99
N GLY A 79 15.15 7.79 -17.44
CA GLY A 79 16.37 7.59 -16.64
C GLY A 79 16.41 8.47 -15.39
N LEU A 80 17.16 8.05 -14.37
CA LEU A 80 17.28 8.79 -13.09
C LEU A 80 17.89 10.20 -13.26
N ASP A 81 18.65 10.43 -14.33
CA ASP A 81 19.25 11.71 -14.72
C ASP A 81 18.31 12.61 -15.56
N ARG A 82 17.09 12.15 -15.85
CA ARG A 82 16.11 12.84 -16.69
C ARG A 82 14.83 13.13 -15.92
N VAL A 83 14.89 14.09 -14.99
CA VAL A 83 13.72 14.53 -14.23
C VAL A 83 12.65 15.10 -15.16
N TYR A 84 11.44 14.54 -15.07
CA TYR A 84 10.26 14.99 -15.77
C TYR A 84 9.04 14.84 -14.87
N PRO A 85 8.15 15.85 -14.81
CA PRO A 85 8.28 17.17 -15.45
C PRO A 85 9.40 17.99 -14.81
N LYS A 86 9.96 18.97 -15.54
CA LYS A 86 11.04 19.84 -15.03
C LYS A 86 10.61 20.62 -13.78
N ASP A 87 9.34 20.96 -13.69
CA ASP A 87 8.77 21.68 -12.55
C ASP A 87 8.84 20.89 -11.25
N HIS A 88 9.00 19.55 -11.33
CA HIS A 88 9.16 18.69 -10.17
C HIS A 88 10.62 18.47 -9.77
N THR A 89 11.59 19.24 -10.28
CA THR A 89 13.01 19.10 -9.91
C THR A 89 13.24 19.26 -8.41
N ARG A 90 12.66 20.30 -7.79
CA ARG A 90 12.77 20.49 -6.33
C ARG A 90 12.09 19.36 -5.55
N LEU A 91 10.92 18.91 -6.03
CA LEU A 91 10.20 17.81 -5.41
C LEU A 91 10.99 16.50 -5.50
N PHE A 92 11.65 16.25 -6.63
CA PHE A 92 12.54 15.11 -6.83
C PHE A 92 13.65 15.09 -5.77
N GLU A 93 14.32 16.22 -5.54
CA GLU A 93 15.37 16.34 -4.51
C GLU A 93 14.82 16.07 -3.11
N GLN A 94 13.66 16.65 -2.76
CA GLN A 94 13.01 16.41 -1.48
C GLN A 94 12.63 14.93 -1.27
N ILE A 95 12.19 14.24 -2.32
CA ILE A 95 11.90 12.80 -2.27
C ILE A 95 13.18 11.99 -2.03
N GLN A 96 14.33 12.43 -2.53
CA GLN A 96 15.60 11.73 -2.26
C GLN A 96 16.02 11.85 -0.80
N GLU A 97 15.72 12.98 -0.14
CA GLU A 97 16.05 13.20 1.27
C GLU A 97 15.22 12.34 2.23
N GLN A 98 13.93 12.16 1.93
CA GLN A 98 12.97 11.51 2.84
C GLN A 98 12.31 10.27 2.23
N GLY A 99 12.98 9.62 1.28
CA GLY A 99 12.34 8.67 0.40
C GLY A 99 13.28 7.94 -0.54
N ALA A 100 12.81 7.69 -1.76
CA ALA A 100 13.63 7.15 -2.83
C ALA A 100 13.07 7.53 -4.20
N VAL A 101 13.94 7.57 -5.21
CA VAL A 101 13.54 7.64 -6.61
C VAL A 101 14.05 6.39 -7.32
N VAL A 102 13.17 5.75 -8.08
CA VAL A 102 13.43 4.47 -8.76
C VAL A 102 13.13 4.60 -10.24
N SER A 103 13.94 3.97 -11.09
CA SER A 103 13.68 3.84 -12.52
C SER A 103 14.14 2.48 -13.03
N GLU A 104 13.41 1.93 -14.00
CA GLU A 104 13.83 0.76 -14.78
C GLU A 104 14.59 1.13 -16.07
N GLN A 105 14.69 2.42 -16.38
CA GLN A 105 15.29 2.90 -17.63
C GLN A 105 16.78 3.22 -17.44
N PRO A 106 17.63 2.94 -18.44
CA PRO A 106 19.02 3.39 -18.44
C PRO A 106 19.16 4.90 -18.28
N LEU A 107 20.34 5.34 -17.82
CA LEU A 107 20.68 6.76 -17.78
C LEU A 107 20.63 7.37 -19.20
N GLY A 108 20.22 8.63 -19.30
CA GLY A 108 20.08 9.38 -20.53
C GLY A 108 18.71 9.24 -21.21
N VAL A 109 17.94 8.20 -20.89
CA VAL A 109 16.65 7.91 -21.53
C VAL A 109 15.60 8.96 -21.13
N ARG A 110 15.04 9.65 -22.13
CA ARG A 110 13.94 10.58 -21.91
C ARG A 110 12.61 9.81 -21.78
N PRO A 111 11.71 10.23 -20.89
CA PRO A 111 10.39 9.63 -20.80
C PRO A 111 9.59 9.87 -22.09
N ASP A 112 8.98 8.82 -22.62
CA ASP A 112 8.03 8.89 -23.73
C ASP A 112 6.62 8.49 -23.29
N SER A 113 5.61 8.77 -24.12
CA SER A 113 4.20 8.51 -23.79
C SER A 113 3.91 7.03 -23.48
N ARG A 114 4.66 6.09 -24.06
CA ARG A 114 4.51 4.65 -23.86
C ARG A 114 5.16 4.17 -22.57
N SER A 115 6.15 4.90 -22.08
CA SER A 115 6.87 4.60 -20.85
C SER A 115 6.03 4.85 -19.60
N PHE A 116 5.08 5.81 -19.65
CA PHE A 116 4.19 6.08 -18.50
C PHE A 116 3.25 4.92 -18.15
N PRO A 117 2.49 4.31 -19.10
CA PRO A 117 1.73 3.10 -18.83
C PRO A 117 2.61 1.96 -18.34
N ARG A 118 3.73 1.70 -19.03
CA ARG A 118 4.64 0.59 -18.72
C ARG A 118 5.20 0.67 -17.30
N ARG A 119 5.58 1.87 -16.84
CA ARG A 119 6.10 2.09 -15.49
C ARG A 119 5.04 1.84 -14.40
N ASN A 120 3.75 1.99 -14.70
CA ASN A 120 2.70 1.86 -13.69
C ASN A 120 2.68 0.51 -12.99
N ARG A 121 3.09 -0.56 -13.68
CA ARG A 121 3.24 -1.91 -13.13
C ARG A 121 4.22 -1.97 -11.94
N LEU A 122 5.21 -1.08 -11.92
CA LEU A 122 6.20 -1.00 -10.84
C LEU A 122 5.58 -0.31 -9.62
N ILE A 123 4.77 0.73 -9.84
CA ILE A 123 4.08 1.43 -8.74
C ILE A 123 3.14 0.48 -8.02
N SER A 124 2.27 -0.22 -8.78
CA SER A 124 1.34 -1.20 -8.21
C SER A 124 2.10 -2.35 -7.57
N GLY A 125 3.15 -2.84 -8.22
CA GLY A 125 3.91 -4.00 -7.75
C GLY A 125 4.69 -3.73 -6.46
N MET A 126 5.16 -2.50 -6.28
CA MET A 126 5.79 -2.05 -5.05
C MET A 126 4.79 -1.82 -3.91
N SER A 127 3.50 -1.62 -4.21
CA SER A 127 2.47 -1.24 -3.24
C SER A 127 1.74 -2.46 -2.68
N LEU A 128 1.25 -2.37 -1.44
CA LEU A 128 0.30 -3.33 -0.86
C LEU A 128 -1.11 -3.13 -1.42
N GLY A 129 -1.46 -1.90 -1.75
CA GLY A 129 -2.67 -1.58 -2.48
C GLY A 129 -2.61 -0.25 -3.21
N SER A 130 -3.54 -0.06 -4.13
CA SER A 130 -3.70 1.16 -4.94
C SER A 130 -5.02 1.83 -4.60
N VAL A 131 -4.97 3.10 -4.19
CA VAL A 131 -6.13 3.93 -3.92
C VAL A 131 -6.42 4.80 -5.14
N VAL A 132 -7.62 4.66 -5.66
CA VAL A 132 -8.14 5.45 -6.80
C VAL A 132 -9.23 6.36 -6.27
N VAL A 133 -8.96 7.65 -6.30
CA VAL A 133 -9.85 8.65 -5.71
C VAL A 133 -10.83 9.19 -6.76
N GLU A 134 -10.35 9.54 -7.96
CA GLU A 134 -11.15 9.93 -9.13
C GLU A 134 -10.49 9.48 -10.44
N ALA A 135 -11.26 8.81 -11.29
CA ALA A 135 -10.84 8.37 -12.60
C ALA A 135 -12.03 8.22 -13.56
N ALA A 136 -11.89 8.79 -14.75
CA ALA A 136 -12.76 8.50 -15.88
C ALA A 136 -12.39 7.18 -16.56
N GLU A 137 -13.27 6.62 -17.40
CA GLU A 137 -13.00 5.40 -18.16
C GLU A 137 -11.80 5.48 -19.10
N GLY A 138 -11.46 6.66 -19.60
CA GLY A 138 -10.23 6.88 -20.40
C GLY A 138 -9.00 7.22 -19.56
N SER A 139 -9.04 7.04 -18.23
CA SER A 139 -7.97 7.47 -17.35
C SER A 139 -6.75 6.55 -17.41
N GLY A 140 -5.56 7.13 -17.41
CA GLY A 140 -4.31 6.37 -17.25
C GLY A 140 -4.21 5.66 -15.90
N ALA A 141 -5.09 5.97 -14.93
CA ALA A 141 -5.24 5.24 -13.67
C ALA A 141 -5.68 3.77 -13.89
N ARG A 142 -6.43 3.48 -14.96
CA ARG A 142 -6.86 2.12 -15.33
C ARG A 142 -5.71 1.13 -15.39
N HIS A 143 -4.61 1.53 -16.05
CA HIS A 143 -3.45 0.65 -16.18
C HIS A 143 -2.85 0.29 -14.82
N THR A 144 -2.81 1.23 -13.87
CA THR A 144 -2.31 0.92 -12.51
C THR A 144 -3.25 -0.04 -11.79
N VAL A 145 -4.56 0.14 -11.92
CA VAL A 145 -5.55 -0.76 -11.30
C VAL A 145 -5.46 -2.16 -11.87
N TYR A 146 -5.43 -2.31 -13.20
CA TYR A 146 -5.34 -3.63 -13.81
C TYR A 146 -4.02 -4.32 -13.45
N HIS A 147 -2.90 -3.59 -13.44
CA HIS A 147 -1.64 -4.16 -12.95
C HIS A 147 -1.70 -4.53 -11.46
N ALA A 148 -2.38 -3.75 -10.62
CA ALA A 148 -2.58 -4.09 -9.22
C ALA A 148 -3.36 -5.42 -9.10
N LEU A 149 -4.47 -5.57 -9.81
CA LEU A 149 -5.26 -6.79 -9.83
C LEU A 149 -4.47 -8.00 -10.36
N GLU A 150 -3.76 -7.85 -11.48
CA GLU A 150 -2.87 -8.87 -12.05
C GLU A 150 -1.78 -9.31 -11.05
N GLN A 151 -1.35 -8.41 -10.17
CA GLN A 151 -0.31 -8.63 -9.17
C GLN A 151 -0.88 -9.04 -7.80
N ASN A 152 -2.18 -9.35 -7.71
CA ASN A 152 -2.89 -9.66 -6.47
C ASN A 152 -2.66 -8.59 -5.39
N ARG A 153 -2.80 -7.32 -5.78
CA ARG A 153 -2.75 -6.16 -4.89
C ARG A 153 -4.15 -5.63 -4.66
N GLU A 154 -4.38 -5.12 -3.45
CA GLU A 154 -5.66 -4.52 -3.10
C GLU A 154 -5.93 -3.27 -3.95
N VAL A 155 -7.19 -3.11 -4.37
CA VAL A 155 -7.64 -1.92 -5.08
C VAL A 155 -8.74 -1.27 -4.26
N PHE A 156 -8.46 -0.05 -3.82
CA PHE A 156 -9.36 0.79 -3.07
C PHE A 156 -9.93 1.86 -3.99
N CYS A 157 -11.25 2.05 -3.98
CA CYS A 157 -11.91 3.04 -4.82
C CYS A 157 -12.80 3.94 -3.96
N VAL A 158 -12.62 5.25 -4.15
CA VAL A 158 -13.49 6.24 -3.52
C VAL A 158 -14.76 6.37 -4.37
N PRO A 159 -15.95 6.20 -3.77
CA PRO A 159 -17.19 6.35 -4.50
C PRO A 159 -17.39 7.83 -4.89
N GLY A 160 -18.03 8.05 -6.02
CA GLY A 160 -18.37 9.39 -6.50
C GLY A 160 -19.75 9.47 -7.13
N SER A 161 -20.18 10.68 -7.46
CA SER A 161 -21.48 10.90 -8.10
C SER A 161 -21.58 10.12 -9.42
N ILE A 162 -22.66 9.38 -9.62
CA ILE A 162 -22.95 8.67 -10.88
C ILE A 162 -23.16 9.63 -12.07
N PHE A 163 -23.32 10.93 -11.80
CA PHE A 163 -23.43 11.97 -12.83
C PHE A 163 -22.08 12.62 -13.16
N SER A 164 -21.01 12.25 -12.45
CA SER A 164 -19.66 12.77 -12.68
C SER A 164 -18.86 11.78 -13.53
N PRO A 165 -18.45 12.15 -14.77
CA PRO A 165 -17.60 11.30 -15.59
C PRO A 165 -16.24 10.97 -14.94
N ALA A 166 -15.81 11.80 -13.97
CA ALA A 166 -14.59 11.57 -13.20
C ALA A 166 -14.72 10.39 -12.20
N SER A 167 -15.93 9.88 -11.98
CA SER A 167 -16.21 8.79 -11.03
C SER A 167 -16.66 7.51 -11.72
N ASP A 168 -16.78 7.49 -13.06
CA ASP A 168 -17.25 6.32 -13.80
C ASP A 168 -16.37 5.10 -13.55
N PHE A 169 -15.04 5.26 -13.64
CA PHE A 169 -14.14 4.14 -13.47
C PHE A 169 -14.10 3.66 -12.02
N THR A 170 -14.06 4.57 -11.04
CA THR A 170 -14.04 4.16 -9.62
C THR A 170 -15.33 3.43 -9.24
N ASN A 171 -16.49 3.95 -9.66
CA ASN A 171 -17.77 3.30 -9.42
C ASN A 171 -17.89 1.95 -10.14
N ARG A 172 -17.34 1.80 -11.36
CA ARG A 172 -17.27 0.51 -12.05
C ARG A 172 -16.39 -0.48 -11.29
N MET A 173 -15.20 -0.07 -10.88
CA MET A 173 -14.29 -0.95 -10.13
C MET A 173 -14.91 -1.44 -8.83
N ILE A 174 -15.67 -0.59 -8.13
CA ILE A 174 -16.42 -0.98 -6.93
C ILE A 174 -17.44 -2.09 -7.27
N LYS A 175 -18.17 -1.97 -8.39
CA LYS A 175 -19.09 -3.03 -8.85
C LYS A 175 -18.36 -4.32 -9.22
N GLU A 176 -17.13 -4.21 -9.73
CA GLU A 176 -16.28 -5.35 -10.10
C GLU A 176 -15.53 -5.97 -8.90
N GLY A 177 -15.75 -5.47 -7.67
CA GLY A 177 -15.22 -6.05 -6.44
C GLY A 177 -14.06 -5.28 -5.81
N ALA A 178 -13.67 -4.12 -6.32
CA ALA A 178 -12.74 -3.24 -5.62
C ALA A 178 -13.34 -2.74 -4.30
N LYS A 179 -12.51 -2.61 -3.26
CA LYS A 179 -12.94 -2.17 -1.94
C LYS A 179 -13.39 -0.71 -1.99
N LEU A 180 -14.65 -0.46 -1.64
CA LEU A 180 -15.15 0.90 -1.45
C LEU A 180 -14.49 1.51 -0.20
N VAL A 181 -13.94 2.72 -0.33
CA VAL A 181 -13.34 3.46 0.79
C VAL A 181 -13.91 4.86 0.91
N MET A 182 -14.28 5.25 2.14
CA MET A 182 -14.75 6.58 2.54
C MET A 182 -13.72 7.31 3.41
N GLY A 183 -12.74 6.57 3.95
CA GLY A 183 -11.69 7.10 4.78
C GLY A 183 -10.42 6.25 4.78
N ILE A 184 -9.42 6.74 5.48
CA ILE A 184 -8.13 6.04 5.66
C ILE A 184 -8.30 4.83 6.58
N THR A 185 -9.24 4.88 7.52
CA THR A 185 -9.60 3.76 8.40
C THR A 185 -9.94 2.51 7.59
N ASP A 186 -10.80 2.64 6.58
CA ASP A 186 -11.23 1.52 5.73
C ASP A 186 -10.05 0.88 5.00
N ILE A 187 -9.07 1.69 4.62
CA ILE A 187 -7.82 1.22 4.00
C ILE A 187 -7.02 0.45 5.04
N LEU A 188 -6.72 1.06 6.20
CA LEU A 188 -5.89 0.46 7.25
C LEU A 188 -6.47 -0.85 7.82
N GLU A 189 -7.80 -0.92 7.94
CA GLU A 189 -8.54 -2.11 8.38
C GLU A 189 -8.38 -3.24 7.37
N GLU A 190 -8.62 -2.98 6.08
CA GLU A 190 -8.48 -4.00 5.02
C GLU A 190 -7.06 -4.57 4.96
N LEU A 191 -6.07 -3.72 5.24
CA LEU A 191 -4.66 -4.11 5.20
C LEU A 191 -4.21 -4.84 6.47
N ASN A 192 -5.07 -4.96 7.49
CA ASN A 192 -4.73 -5.45 8.83
C ASN A 192 -3.54 -4.68 9.47
N ILE A 193 -3.38 -3.39 9.13
CA ILE A 193 -2.29 -2.53 9.66
C ILE A 193 -2.76 -1.73 10.88
N ALA A 194 -4.06 -1.78 11.21
CA ALA A 194 -4.65 -1.10 12.37
C ALA A 194 -3.92 -1.39 13.70
N ASP A 195 -3.28 -2.55 13.84
CA ASP A 195 -2.54 -2.95 15.05
C ASP A 195 -1.03 -2.64 15.03
N VAL A 196 -0.48 -2.14 13.92
CA VAL A 196 0.98 -1.93 13.72
C VAL A 196 1.39 -0.45 13.88
N VAL A 197 0.44 0.48 13.96
CA VAL A 197 0.77 1.88 14.27
C VAL A 197 1.07 2.00 15.76
N PRO A 198 2.26 2.47 16.19
CA PRO A 198 2.50 2.76 17.59
C PRO A 198 1.50 3.83 18.03
N LYS A 199 0.49 3.41 18.81
CA LYS A 199 -0.46 4.33 19.43
C LYS A 199 0.33 5.27 20.33
N THR A 200 0.60 6.47 19.83
CA THR A 200 1.11 7.58 20.64
C THR A 200 0.20 7.69 21.84
N GLN A 201 0.76 7.48 23.03
CA GLN A 201 0.05 7.41 24.29
C GLN A 201 -0.90 8.62 24.45
N LYS A 202 -2.20 8.37 24.34
CA LYS A 202 -3.21 9.17 25.02
C LYS A 202 -4.12 8.23 25.77
N SER A 203 -4.01 8.32 27.09
CA SER A 203 -4.90 7.68 28.03
C SER A 203 -6.35 8.08 27.75
N LYS A 204 -7.24 7.08 27.81
CA LYS A 204 -8.59 7.08 28.40
C LYS A 204 -9.22 5.73 28.05
N LYS A 205 -9.13 4.75 28.95
CA LYS A 205 -10.15 4.40 29.96
C LYS A 205 -11.53 4.10 29.33
N GLY A 206 -11.84 2.81 29.26
CA GLY A 206 -13.16 2.23 29.50
C GLY A 206 -14.12 2.19 28.31
N LEU A 207 -14.32 0.99 27.75
CA LEU A 207 -15.65 0.40 27.64
C LEU A 207 -15.52 -1.10 27.35
N ASN A 208 -16.07 -1.91 28.26
CA ASN A 208 -16.24 -3.36 28.11
C ASN A 208 -17.47 -3.64 27.24
N ALA A 209 -17.38 -4.63 26.36
CA ALA A 209 -18.45 -5.53 25.91
C ALA A 209 -17.73 -6.69 25.20
N LEU A 210 -17.42 -7.79 25.90
CA LEU A 210 -18.26 -8.98 26.02
C LEU A 210 -18.74 -9.48 24.66
N GLU A 211 -18.07 -10.51 24.13
CA GLU A 211 -18.73 -11.61 23.44
C GLU A 211 -17.88 -12.89 23.58
N ASP A 212 -18.50 -13.87 24.23
CA ASP A 212 -17.98 -15.17 24.62
C ASP A 212 -17.65 -16.07 23.42
N VAL A 213 -16.51 -16.76 23.47
CA VAL A 213 -16.26 -17.97 22.67
C VAL A 213 -15.81 -19.08 23.64
N PRO A 214 -16.47 -20.26 23.63
CA PRO A 214 -16.22 -21.29 24.63
C PRO A 214 -14.83 -21.92 24.48
N GLU A 215 -14.07 -21.90 25.58
CA GLU A 215 -12.97 -22.82 25.84
C GLU A 215 -13.48 -24.25 25.82
N GLN A 216 -12.98 -25.07 24.90
CA GLN A 216 -12.56 -26.46 25.15
C GLN A 216 -12.16 -27.11 23.82
N LEU A 217 -10.87 -27.37 23.66
CA LEU A 217 -10.28 -28.55 23.00
C LEU A 217 -8.75 -28.46 23.17
N SER A 218 -8.28 -28.93 24.33
CA SER A 218 -6.88 -29.22 24.56
C SER A 218 -6.49 -30.48 23.76
N PHE A 219 -5.84 -30.28 22.61
CA PHE A 219 -4.95 -31.31 22.07
C PHE A 219 -3.54 -31.02 22.56
N ALA A 220 -3.16 -31.68 23.65
CA ALA A 220 -1.76 -31.90 23.96
C ALA A 220 -1.19 -32.85 22.88
N ALA A 221 -0.42 -32.31 21.95
CA ALA A 221 0.45 -33.07 21.07
C ALA A 221 1.87 -32.54 21.26
N ALA A 222 2.79 -33.48 21.45
CA ALA A 222 4.16 -33.28 21.89
C ALA A 222 4.92 -32.18 21.12
N ASP A 223 5.68 -31.39 21.87
CA ASP A 223 6.68 -30.43 21.41
C ASP A 223 7.86 -31.16 20.73
N ASP A 224 7.68 -31.51 19.46
CA ASP A 224 8.79 -31.75 18.53
C ASP A 224 8.50 -30.91 17.27
N ASP A 225 8.86 -29.63 17.32
CA ASP A 225 8.85 -28.79 16.11
C ASP A 225 9.90 -29.33 15.14
N GLU A 226 9.49 -29.70 13.92
CA GLU A 226 10.40 -30.11 12.86
C GLU A 226 11.45 -29.00 12.62
N PRO A 227 12.71 -29.34 12.26
CA PRO A 227 13.78 -28.35 12.13
C PRO A 227 13.44 -27.21 11.15
N GLU A 228 12.58 -27.47 10.17
CA GLU A 228 12.08 -26.47 9.24
C GLU A 228 11.10 -25.48 9.89
N GLU A 229 10.21 -25.95 10.78
CA GLU A 229 9.27 -25.11 11.51
C GLU A 229 10.00 -24.13 12.43
N GLN A 230 11.00 -24.63 13.16
CA GLN A 230 11.79 -23.82 14.07
C GLN A 230 12.65 -22.80 13.31
N ALA A 231 13.18 -23.19 12.15
CA ALA A 231 13.89 -22.28 11.26
C ALA A 231 12.99 -21.13 10.79
N LEU A 232 11.74 -21.39 10.37
CA LEU A 232 10.80 -20.35 9.96
C LEU A 232 10.32 -19.48 11.13
N LEU A 233 9.99 -20.08 12.27
CA LEU A 233 9.58 -19.38 13.49
C LEU A 233 10.65 -18.45 14.07
N SER A 234 11.94 -18.73 13.79
CA SER A 234 13.06 -17.86 14.17
C SER A 234 13.17 -16.59 13.30
N LYS A 235 12.61 -16.62 12.09
CA LYS A 235 12.64 -15.50 11.13
C LYS A 235 11.39 -14.62 11.21
N LEU A 236 10.28 -15.17 11.69
CA LEU A 236 9.03 -14.46 11.88
C LEU A 236 9.06 -13.61 13.15
N THR A 237 8.49 -12.41 13.05
CA THR A 237 8.38 -11.45 14.14
C THR A 237 6.93 -11.00 14.29
N ASP A 238 6.68 -10.10 15.23
CA ASP A 238 5.38 -9.46 15.40
C ASP A 238 5.05 -8.48 14.24
N SER A 239 5.97 -8.27 13.29
CA SER A 239 5.79 -7.45 12.10
C SER A 239 5.51 -8.31 10.85
N PRO A 240 4.54 -7.94 9.99
CA PRO A 240 4.18 -8.71 8.79
C PRO A 240 5.35 -8.94 7.84
N LEU A 241 5.65 -10.20 7.52
CA LEU A 241 6.70 -10.60 6.58
C LEU A 241 6.11 -11.35 5.39
N ASN A 242 6.43 -10.94 4.16
CA ASN A 242 5.99 -11.61 2.95
C ASN A 242 6.68 -12.97 2.76
N ILE A 243 5.96 -13.95 2.21
CA ILE A 243 6.46 -15.30 1.94
C ILE A 243 7.76 -15.34 1.11
N ASP A 244 7.96 -14.44 0.15
CA ASP A 244 9.20 -14.38 -0.65
C ASP A 244 10.42 -13.93 0.16
N ILE A 245 10.20 -13.17 1.22
CA ILE A 245 11.24 -12.72 2.16
C ILE A 245 11.54 -13.85 3.14
N ILE A 246 10.51 -14.52 3.62
CA ILE A 246 10.63 -15.70 4.48
C ILE A 246 11.46 -16.76 3.74
N GLN A 247 11.12 -17.07 2.48
CA GLN A 247 11.84 -18.01 1.62
C GLN A 247 13.31 -17.63 1.41
N ARG A 248 13.59 -16.38 1.04
CA ARG A 248 14.97 -15.92 0.84
C ARG A 248 15.81 -15.96 2.12
N SER A 249 15.19 -15.70 3.27
CA SER A 249 15.89 -15.67 4.56
C SER A 249 16.03 -17.04 5.23
N SER A 250 15.18 -18.00 4.86
CA SER A 250 15.24 -19.39 5.34
C SER A 250 16.14 -20.27 4.48
N GLY A 251 16.33 -19.93 3.19
CA GLY A 251 17.10 -20.75 2.26
C GLY A 251 16.37 -22.03 1.82
N LEU A 252 15.09 -22.19 2.21
CA LEU A 252 14.28 -23.35 1.86
C LEU A 252 13.59 -23.16 0.49
N PRO A 253 13.22 -24.26 -0.20
CA PRO A 253 12.36 -24.20 -1.38
C PRO A 253 10.99 -23.58 -1.05
N ILE A 254 10.43 -22.80 -1.98
CA ILE A 254 9.14 -22.11 -1.76
C ILE A 254 7.99 -23.09 -1.47
N SER A 255 8.05 -24.31 -2.03
CA SER A 255 7.06 -25.36 -1.75
C SER A 255 7.07 -25.79 -0.28
N SER A 256 8.26 -25.98 0.30
CA SER A 256 8.45 -26.32 1.71
C SER A 256 8.04 -25.15 2.61
N VAL A 257 8.41 -23.92 2.24
CA VAL A 257 8.02 -22.73 3.00
C VAL A 257 6.50 -22.59 3.07
N SER A 258 5.80 -22.75 1.95
CA SER A 258 4.34 -22.67 1.91
C SER A 258 3.68 -23.74 2.78
N SER A 259 4.09 -25.01 2.67
CA SER A 259 3.52 -26.10 3.48
C SER A 259 3.77 -25.89 4.97
N THR A 260 4.98 -25.48 5.34
CA THR A 260 5.38 -25.31 6.74
C THR A 260 4.70 -24.09 7.36
N LEU A 261 4.51 -23.00 6.62
CA LEU A 261 3.71 -21.85 7.08
C LEU A 261 2.24 -22.23 7.30
N THR A 262 1.63 -23.02 6.40
CA THR A 262 0.28 -23.53 6.61
C THR A 262 0.18 -24.39 7.87
N MET A 263 1.14 -25.28 8.11
CA MET A 263 1.17 -26.10 9.33
C MET A 263 1.33 -25.26 10.60
N LEU A 264 2.21 -24.26 10.58
CA LEU A 264 2.40 -23.33 11.69
C LEU A 264 1.17 -22.47 11.98
N GLU A 265 0.40 -22.12 10.94
CA GLU A 265 -0.86 -21.38 11.07
C GLU A 265 -1.95 -22.26 11.69
N LEU A 266 -2.07 -23.52 11.24
CA LEU A 266 -2.95 -24.51 11.85
C LEU A 266 -2.60 -24.80 13.31
N LYS A 267 -1.30 -24.79 13.65
CA LYS A 267 -0.78 -24.91 15.02
C LYS A 267 -0.98 -23.62 15.86
N GLY A 268 -1.50 -22.55 15.27
CA GLY A 268 -1.72 -21.27 15.97
C GLY A 268 -0.43 -20.54 16.36
N LYS A 269 0.74 -20.92 15.83
CA LYS A 269 2.03 -20.28 16.12
C LYS A 269 2.25 -19.03 15.27
N ILE A 270 1.58 -18.93 14.12
CA ILE A 270 1.65 -17.79 13.20
C ILE A 270 0.27 -17.45 12.67
N LYS A 271 0.09 -16.25 12.11
CA LYS A 271 -1.14 -15.79 11.47
C LYS A 271 -0.85 -15.20 10.10
N GLN A 272 -1.62 -15.57 9.09
CA GLN A 272 -1.65 -14.84 7.84
C GLN A 272 -2.45 -13.54 8.00
N VAL A 273 -1.82 -12.40 7.68
CA VAL A 273 -2.40 -11.04 7.81
C VAL A 273 -2.78 -10.42 6.46
N GLY A 274 -2.84 -11.25 5.41
CA GLY A 274 -3.20 -10.84 4.05
C GLY A 274 -2.01 -10.77 3.09
N CYS A 275 -2.27 -10.81 1.77
CA CYS A 275 -1.25 -10.68 0.71
C CYS A 275 -0.01 -11.58 0.90
N MET A 276 -0.18 -12.82 1.38
CA MET A 276 0.91 -13.76 1.71
C MET A 276 1.92 -13.21 2.73
N HIS A 277 1.47 -12.38 3.67
CA HIS A 277 2.25 -11.93 4.82
C HIS A 277 1.89 -12.70 6.08
N TYR A 278 2.90 -13.03 6.88
CA TYR A 278 2.76 -13.80 8.11
C TYR A 278 3.35 -13.05 9.30
N ILE A 279 2.71 -13.17 10.46
CA ILE A 279 3.22 -12.69 11.77
C ILE A 279 3.30 -13.86 12.75
N LYS A 280 4.19 -13.76 13.74
CA LYS A 280 4.26 -14.72 14.85
C LYS A 280 3.21 -14.38 15.92
N ILE A 281 2.47 -15.38 16.39
CA ILE A 281 1.56 -15.23 17.54
C ILE A 281 2.35 -15.54 18.81
N ARG A 282 2.24 -14.71 19.85
CA ARG A 282 2.78 -15.02 21.18
C ARG A 282 1.65 -15.58 22.04
N GLU A 283 1.85 -16.76 22.62
CA GLU A 283 1.01 -17.22 23.73
C GLU A 283 1.10 -16.19 24.85
N THR A 284 -0.04 -15.62 25.22
CA THR A 284 -0.12 -14.74 26.39
C THR A 284 -0.36 -15.65 27.58
N THR A 285 0.69 -16.00 28.33
CA THR A 285 0.53 -16.70 29.60
C THR A 285 -0.11 -15.71 30.58
N ALA A 286 -1.43 -15.80 30.77
CA ALA A 286 -2.11 -15.05 31.82
C ALA A 286 -1.63 -15.60 33.17
N VAL A 287 -0.74 -14.86 33.84
CA VAL A 287 -0.38 -15.10 35.23
C VAL A 287 -1.56 -14.63 36.08
N TYR A 288 -2.39 -15.56 36.53
CA TYR A 288 -3.38 -15.28 37.56
C TYR A 288 -2.66 -15.23 38.91
N ASP A 289 -2.51 -14.03 39.44
CA ASP A 289 -2.07 -13.81 40.82
C ASP A 289 -3.28 -14.06 41.72
N ASN A 290 -3.35 -15.25 42.33
CA ASN A 290 -4.34 -15.57 43.35
C ASN A 290 -3.84 -15.00 44.69
N GLN A 291 -4.40 -13.87 45.11
CA GLN A 291 -4.45 -13.44 46.51
C GLN A 291 -5.87 -13.08 46.91
#